data_AF-A0A5E4JAY5-F1
#
_entry.id   AF-A0A5E4JAY5-F1
#
_cell.length_a   1.000
_cell.length_b   1.000
_cell.length_c   1.000
_cell.angle_alpha   90.00
_cell.angle_beta   90.00
_cell.angle_gamma   90.00
#
_symmetry.space_group_name_H-M   'P 1'
#
loop_
_entity.id
_entity.type
_entity.pdbx_description
1 polymer ?
#
loop_
_entity_poly.entity_id
_entity_poly.type
_entity_poly.pdbx_seq_one_letter_code
_entity_poly.pdbx_strand_id
1 'polypeptide(L)'
;MMHLQQSLRREKILGGYYLPDSILESSLAEKTIDVLDGSLRLYDEMVDAGIPEEDARYILPLYVYTFIQTTTNARELTHLDSMNGGGSVPPIVRYGVDRMVEEAAKIAPLLMKRREYNYEKLGWWPSAQLYSMSNQMLSNIVSLYRNPKEPMFVSYMPQPEEIANAIKNRDEAELANLKHIHNGSHLEGILVMLSLVSLHQEIRQRTLNQSVEPIFTAVARRRIFTPPNIGNSAFKDRYVAQAMAMLDLYPALSAETITMGDVIGVVPHALMVYDLLHVNGFNSLHYLGKRKCTKTQYESRVMADKVGEIIKARSPALAHVIAPQGDLYGRCPEKDPCGLCRKASNVSAKKEGQ
;
A
#
# COMPACT_ATOMS: atom_id res chain seq x y z
N MET A 1 -11.24 -1.83 -13.33
CA MET A 1 -11.25 -0.38 -13.00
C MET A 1 -9.85 0.24 -13.18
N MET A 2 -9.72 1.55 -13.41
CA MET A 2 -8.43 2.27 -13.45
C MET A 2 -8.49 3.52 -12.58
N HIS A 3 -7.46 3.72 -11.76
CA HIS A 3 -7.30 4.91 -10.93
C HIS A 3 -5.99 5.62 -11.24
N LEU A 4 -6.05 6.94 -11.26
CA LEU A 4 -4.91 7.84 -11.26
C LEU A 4 -5.08 8.78 -10.07
N GLN A 5 -4.18 8.67 -9.10
CA GLN A 5 -4.13 9.58 -7.97
C GLN A 5 -2.97 10.55 -8.16
N GLN A 6 -3.21 11.84 -7.89
CA GLN A 6 -2.17 12.85 -7.84
C GLN A 6 -1.05 12.39 -6.90
N SER A 7 0.18 12.52 -7.36
CA SER A 7 1.31 12.08 -6.58
C SER A 7 1.69 13.15 -5.57
N LEU A 8 1.45 12.90 -4.28
CA LEU A 8 1.99 13.69 -3.16
C LEU A 8 3.53 13.65 -3.07
N ARG A 9 4.19 13.09 -4.09
CA ARG A 9 5.64 13.09 -4.26
C ARG A 9 6.19 14.31 -4.98
N ARG A 10 5.39 14.85 -5.89
CA ARG A 10 5.82 15.87 -6.83
C ARG A 10 5.02 17.16 -6.67
N GLU A 11 4.05 17.14 -5.76
CA GLU A 11 3.03 18.16 -5.63
C GLU A 11 2.87 18.46 -4.16
N LYS A 12 2.84 19.75 -3.83
CA LYS A 12 2.49 20.25 -2.50
C LYS A 12 1.04 19.89 -2.19
N ILE A 13 0.76 19.68 -0.91
CA ILE A 13 -0.59 19.39 -0.41
C ILE A 13 -1.51 20.58 -0.71
N LEU A 14 -2.72 20.28 -1.19
CA LEU A 14 -3.78 21.26 -1.41
C LEU A 14 -4.96 20.91 -0.50
N GLY A 15 -5.38 21.85 0.36
CA GLY A 15 -6.70 21.79 1.01
C GLY A 15 -6.77 21.17 2.41
N GLY A 16 -5.66 20.86 3.08
CA GLY A 16 -5.67 20.32 4.45
C GLY A 16 -6.06 18.84 4.51
N TYR A 17 -6.90 18.46 5.48
CA TYR A 17 -7.34 17.08 5.70
C TYR A 17 -8.84 16.99 6.03
N TYR A 18 -9.42 15.81 5.78
CA TYR A 18 -10.78 15.47 6.17
C TYR A 18 -10.85 15.03 7.64
N LEU A 19 -11.91 15.41 8.36
CA LEU A 19 -12.28 14.78 9.63
C LEU A 19 -13.75 14.38 9.58
N PRO A 20 -14.09 13.13 9.96
CA PRO A 20 -15.47 12.71 10.18
C PRO A 20 -16.16 13.54 11.27
N ASP A 21 -17.47 13.76 11.11
CA ASP A 21 -18.30 14.43 12.13
C ASP A 21 -18.23 13.70 13.47
N SER A 22 -18.15 12.37 13.47
CA SER A 22 -17.98 11.56 14.69
C SER A 22 -16.73 11.90 15.50
N ILE A 23 -15.65 12.39 14.85
CA ILE A 23 -14.45 12.89 15.53
C ILE A 23 -14.65 14.36 15.94
N LEU A 24 -15.29 15.18 15.10
CA LEU A 24 -15.54 16.60 15.38
C LEU A 24 -16.50 16.81 16.57
N GLU A 25 -17.43 15.88 16.77
CA GLU A 25 -18.39 15.86 17.88
C GLU A 25 -17.85 15.16 19.14
N SER A 26 -16.65 14.58 19.05
CA SER A 26 -16.01 13.84 20.15
C SER A 26 -15.39 14.77 21.20
N SER A 27 -15.15 14.24 22.41
CA SER A 27 -14.46 15.01 23.46
C SER A 27 -12.99 15.31 23.13
N LEU A 28 -12.44 14.59 22.15
CA LEU A 28 -11.06 14.71 21.67
C LEU A 28 -10.93 15.53 20.38
N ALA A 29 -11.97 16.22 19.92
CA ALA A 29 -11.96 16.98 18.68
C ALA A 29 -10.81 18.01 18.63
N GLU A 30 -10.72 18.90 19.62
CA GLU A 30 -9.68 19.94 19.68
C GLU A 30 -8.26 19.34 19.72
N LYS A 31 -8.06 18.30 20.54
CA LYS A 31 -6.78 17.60 20.63
C LYS A 31 -6.40 16.95 19.30
N THR A 32 -7.38 16.34 18.63
CA THR A 32 -7.17 15.70 17.33
C THR A 32 -6.76 16.73 16.29
N ILE A 33 -7.45 17.87 16.25
CA ILE A 33 -7.13 18.98 15.35
C ILE A 33 -5.72 19.51 15.63
N ASP A 34 -5.36 19.80 16.89
CA ASP A 34 -4.02 20.32 17.20
C ASP A 34 -2.90 19.35 16.81
N VAL A 35 -3.07 18.05 17.09
CA VAL A 35 -2.10 17.02 16.68
C VAL A 35 -2.00 16.96 15.16
N LEU A 36 -3.12 16.94 14.44
CA LEU A 36 -3.09 16.85 12.98
C LEU A 36 -2.49 18.12 12.38
N ASP A 37 -2.91 19.32 12.78
CA ASP A 37 -2.30 20.58 12.34
C ASP A 37 -0.80 20.65 12.65
N GLY A 38 -0.37 20.09 13.79
CA GLY A 38 1.04 19.93 14.13
C GLY A 38 1.82 19.12 13.09
N SER A 39 1.21 18.08 12.51
CA SER A 39 1.82 17.30 11.42
C SER A 39 1.95 18.08 10.12
N LEU A 40 0.97 18.94 9.76
CA LEU A 40 1.07 19.81 8.57
C LEU A 40 2.12 20.91 8.77
N ARG A 41 2.15 21.55 9.95
CA ARG A 41 3.19 22.53 10.29
C ARG A 41 4.59 21.91 10.20
N LEU A 42 4.77 20.72 10.77
CA LEU A 42 6.05 20.02 10.71
C LEU A 42 6.44 19.63 9.27
N TYR A 43 5.46 19.26 8.43
CA TYR A 43 5.70 19.04 7.00
C TYR A 43 6.24 20.31 6.32
N ASP A 44 5.57 21.46 6.48
CA ASP A 44 6.01 22.73 5.87
C ASP A 44 7.38 23.15 6.38
N GLU A 45 7.63 23.08 7.70
CA GLU A 45 8.94 23.41 8.28
C GLU A 45 10.08 22.53 7.74
N MET A 46 9.83 21.23 7.54
CA MET A 46 10.82 20.32 6.96
C MET A 46 11.11 20.70 5.51
N VAL A 47 10.08 21.00 4.72
CA VAL A 47 10.21 21.39 3.31
C VAL A 47 10.95 22.72 3.18
N ASP A 48 10.62 23.71 4.00
CA ASP A 48 11.29 25.02 4.01
C ASP A 48 12.77 24.92 4.42
N ALA A 49 13.10 23.93 5.26
CA ALA A 49 14.48 23.61 5.62
C ALA A 49 15.21 22.74 4.59
N GLY A 50 14.60 22.44 3.44
CA GLY A 50 15.21 21.72 2.32
C GLY A 50 15.07 20.19 2.36
N ILE A 51 14.26 19.63 3.26
CA ILE A 51 13.88 18.21 3.19
C ILE A 51 13.00 18.02 1.95
N PRO A 52 13.26 17.03 1.08
CA PRO A 52 12.41 16.79 -0.07
C PRO A 52 10.95 16.53 0.33
N GLU A 53 10.00 17.11 -0.40
CA GLU A 53 8.56 16.87 -0.20
C GLU A 53 8.22 15.37 -0.16
N GLU A 54 8.96 14.58 -0.96
CA GLU A 54 8.84 13.13 -0.99
C GLU A 54 9.06 12.45 0.37
N ASP A 55 10.01 12.95 1.14
CA ASP A 55 10.34 12.41 2.47
C ASP A 55 9.47 13.07 3.55
N ALA A 56 9.22 14.37 3.43
CA ALA A 56 8.40 15.12 4.39
C ALA A 56 6.98 14.55 4.49
N ARG A 57 6.37 14.11 3.38
CA ARG A 57 4.95 13.65 3.34
C ARG A 57 4.63 12.47 4.26
N TYR A 58 5.64 11.73 4.69
CA TYR A 58 5.44 10.56 5.55
C TYR A 58 4.77 10.95 6.88
N ILE A 59 4.93 12.19 7.34
CA ILE A 59 4.30 12.65 8.59
C ILE A 59 2.80 12.94 8.45
N LEU A 60 2.30 13.12 7.24
CA LEU A 60 0.93 13.56 7.00
C LEU A 60 -0.09 12.47 7.39
N PRO A 61 -1.29 12.85 7.83
CA PRO A 61 -2.37 11.91 8.09
C PRO A 61 -2.90 11.30 6.80
N LEU A 62 -3.47 10.10 6.90
CA LEU A 62 -4.17 9.44 5.78
C LEU A 62 -5.36 10.25 5.24
N TYR A 63 -5.96 11.12 6.06
CA TYR A 63 -7.06 11.99 5.63
C TYR A 63 -6.65 13.24 4.85
N VAL A 64 -5.36 13.43 4.56
CA VAL A 64 -4.94 14.54 3.69
C VAL A 64 -5.66 14.46 2.34
N TYR A 65 -6.14 15.60 1.85
CA TYR A 65 -6.84 15.62 0.57
C TYR A 65 -5.89 15.33 -0.59
N THR A 66 -6.41 14.61 -1.57
CA THR A 66 -5.73 14.24 -2.81
C THR A 66 -6.75 14.12 -3.92
N PHE A 67 -6.32 14.40 -5.14
CA PHE A 67 -7.17 14.22 -6.31
C PHE A 67 -7.03 12.80 -6.84
N ILE A 68 -8.17 12.15 -7.06
CA ILE A 68 -8.26 10.81 -7.65
C ILE A 68 -9.16 10.90 -8.88
N GLN A 69 -8.63 10.50 -10.02
CA GLN A 69 -9.40 10.27 -11.24
C GLN A 69 -9.62 8.76 -11.40
N THR A 70 -10.88 8.37 -11.52
CA THR A 70 -11.28 6.97 -11.69
C THR A 70 -11.99 6.79 -13.02
N THR A 71 -11.64 5.73 -13.74
CA THR A 71 -12.40 5.23 -14.89
C THR A 71 -12.84 3.80 -14.60
N THR A 72 -14.13 3.53 -14.77
CA THR A 72 -14.71 2.23 -14.44
C THR A 72 -15.83 1.86 -15.41
N ASN A 73 -16.14 0.57 -15.49
CA ASN A 73 -17.36 0.11 -16.15
C ASN A 73 -18.44 -0.16 -15.09
N ALA A 74 -19.68 -0.39 -15.53
CA ALA A 74 -20.81 -0.58 -14.62
C ALA A 74 -20.63 -1.80 -13.68
N ARG A 75 -20.05 -2.91 -14.18
CA ARG A 75 -19.84 -4.12 -13.38
C ARG A 75 -18.88 -3.87 -12.22
N GLU A 76 -17.78 -3.19 -12.52
CA GLU A 76 -16.74 -2.83 -11.55
C GLU A 76 -17.24 -1.78 -10.55
N LEU A 77 -18.10 -0.84 -10.97
CA LEU A 77 -18.76 0.11 -10.06
C LEU A 77 -19.69 -0.62 -9.08
N THR A 78 -20.52 -1.56 -9.57
CA THR A 78 -21.38 -2.38 -8.69
C THR A 78 -20.55 -3.19 -7.68
N HIS A 79 -19.38 -3.70 -8.09
CA HIS A 79 -18.49 -4.40 -7.16
C HIS A 79 -17.88 -3.45 -6.12
N LEU A 80 -17.38 -2.28 -6.53
CA LEU A 80 -16.85 -1.27 -5.62
C LEU A 80 -17.90 -0.82 -4.59
N ASP A 81 -19.12 -0.56 -5.05
CA ASP A 81 -20.28 -0.25 -4.20
C ASP A 81 -20.59 -1.37 -3.19
N SER A 82 -20.49 -2.64 -3.62
CA SER A 82 -20.67 -3.78 -2.70
C SER A 82 -19.60 -3.87 -1.60
N MET A 83 -18.35 -3.44 -1.90
CA MET A 83 -17.27 -3.38 -0.92
C MET A 83 -17.40 -2.18 0.02
N ASN A 84 -18.05 -1.11 -0.45
CA ASN A 84 -18.18 0.17 0.25
C ASN A 84 -19.02 0.09 1.53
N GLY A 85 -19.98 -0.85 1.59
CA GLY A 85 -20.88 -1.02 2.72
C GLY A 85 -20.23 -1.59 4.00
N GLY A 86 -18.93 -1.92 3.99
CA GLY A 86 -18.22 -2.44 5.16
C GLY A 86 -17.95 -1.37 6.23
N GLY A 87 -18.21 -1.68 7.50
CA GLY A 87 -17.99 -0.75 8.62
C GLY A 87 -16.52 -0.33 8.86
N SER A 88 -15.57 -1.07 8.28
CA SER A 88 -14.13 -0.76 8.36
C SER A 88 -13.63 0.20 7.27
N VAL A 89 -14.46 0.50 6.26
CA VAL A 89 -14.11 1.43 5.17
C VAL A 89 -14.27 2.88 5.68
N PRO A 90 -13.27 3.76 5.49
CA PRO A 90 -13.36 5.14 5.94
C PRO A 90 -14.53 5.93 5.31
N PRO A 91 -15.20 6.84 6.05
CA PRO A 91 -16.33 7.62 5.56
C PRO A 91 -16.08 8.37 4.26
N ILE A 92 -14.88 8.94 4.09
CA ILE A 92 -14.54 9.72 2.89
C ILE A 92 -14.47 8.84 1.63
N VAL A 93 -14.06 7.57 1.79
CA VAL A 93 -14.11 6.58 0.70
C VAL A 93 -15.56 6.25 0.40
N ARG A 94 -16.38 6.04 1.45
CA ARG A 94 -17.82 5.79 1.29
C ARG A 94 -18.53 6.87 0.51
N TYR A 95 -18.33 8.11 0.93
CA TYR A 95 -18.81 9.30 0.25
C TYR A 95 -18.38 9.32 -1.22
N GLY A 96 -17.10 9.06 -1.52
CA GLY A 96 -16.59 9.03 -2.89
C GLY A 96 -17.32 8.02 -3.78
N VAL A 97 -17.55 6.80 -3.30
CA VAL A 97 -18.26 5.75 -4.04
C VAL A 97 -19.74 6.08 -4.21
N ASP A 98 -20.40 6.59 -3.18
CA ASP A 98 -21.82 6.98 -3.24
C ASP A 98 -22.03 8.07 -4.30
N ARG A 99 -21.13 9.07 -4.35
CA ARG A 99 -21.12 10.11 -5.39
C ARG A 99 -20.94 9.51 -6.79
N MET A 100 -20.07 8.52 -6.96
CA MET A 100 -19.89 7.84 -8.25
C MET A 100 -21.17 7.12 -8.70
N VAL A 101 -21.86 6.46 -7.77
CA VAL A 101 -23.14 5.79 -8.01
C VAL A 101 -24.23 6.78 -8.41
N GLU A 102 -24.32 7.92 -7.72
CA GLU A 102 -25.30 8.97 -8.02
C GLU A 102 -25.09 9.54 -9.44
N GLU A 103 -23.84 9.84 -9.82
CA GLU A 103 -23.55 10.31 -11.18
C GLU A 103 -23.87 9.25 -12.24
N ALA A 104 -23.57 7.98 -11.96
CA ALA A 104 -23.94 6.88 -12.86
C ALA A 104 -25.47 6.73 -13.00
N ALA A 105 -26.23 6.97 -11.92
CA ALA A 105 -27.69 6.88 -11.92
C ALA A 105 -28.36 7.98 -12.78
N LYS A 106 -27.73 9.14 -12.94
CA LYS A 106 -28.20 10.19 -13.87
C LYS A 106 -28.09 9.76 -15.33
N ILE A 107 -27.06 8.97 -15.67
CA ILE A 107 -26.81 8.52 -17.04
C ILE A 107 -27.58 7.23 -17.36
N ALA A 108 -27.61 6.28 -16.43
CA ALA A 108 -28.20 4.95 -16.63
C ALA A 108 -29.13 4.55 -15.47
N PRO A 109 -30.27 5.25 -15.27
CA PRO A 109 -31.12 5.09 -14.09
C PRO A 109 -31.73 3.69 -13.97
N LEU A 110 -32.16 3.08 -15.09
CA LEU A 110 -32.73 1.73 -15.07
C LEU A 110 -31.69 0.67 -14.69
N LEU A 111 -30.47 0.80 -15.21
CA LEU A 111 -29.36 -0.10 -14.87
C LEU A 111 -29.00 0.06 -13.39
N MET A 112 -28.83 1.29 -12.92
CA MET A 112 -28.45 1.54 -11.52
C MET A 112 -29.55 1.16 -10.53
N LYS A 113 -30.83 1.28 -10.89
CA LYS A 113 -31.97 0.87 -10.05
C LYS A 113 -32.15 -0.65 -9.99
N ARG A 114 -31.88 -1.35 -11.11
CA ARG A 114 -32.05 -2.81 -11.21
C ARG A 114 -30.75 -3.58 -11.01
N ARG A 115 -29.62 -2.91 -10.76
CA ARG A 115 -28.36 -3.60 -10.51
C ARG A 115 -28.53 -4.45 -9.26
N GLU A 116 -28.17 -5.70 -9.39
CA GLU A 116 -27.98 -6.58 -8.25
C GLU A 116 -26.48 -6.68 -7.98
N TYR A 117 -26.12 -6.85 -6.73
CA TYR A 117 -24.76 -7.23 -6.40
C TYR A 117 -24.56 -8.66 -6.89
N ASN A 118 -23.44 -8.90 -7.56
CA ASN A 118 -22.99 -10.28 -7.71
C ASN A 118 -22.60 -10.76 -6.31
N TYR A 119 -23.54 -11.43 -5.62
CA TYR A 119 -23.34 -11.92 -4.25
C TYR A 119 -22.24 -12.98 -4.17
N GLU A 120 -21.77 -13.48 -5.32
CA GLU A 120 -20.62 -14.37 -5.41
C GLU A 120 -19.31 -13.57 -5.33
N LYS A 121 -18.87 -13.29 -4.10
CA LYS A 121 -17.57 -12.66 -3.83
C LYS A 121 -16.40 -13.46 -4.40
N LEU A 122 -16.51 -14.79 -4.46
CA LEU A 122 -15.47 -15.65 -5.05
C LEU A 122 -15.46 -15.61 -6.58
N GLY A 123 -16.45 -14.96 -7.20
CA GLY A 123 -16.45 -14.68 -8.63
C GLY A 123 -15.40 -13.64 -9.03
N TRP A 124 -14.78 -12.99 -8.04
CA TRP A 124 -13.71 -12.02 -8.21
C TRP A 124 -12.38 -12.60 -7.72
N TRP A 125 -11.29 -12.21 -8.39
CA TRP A 125 -9.94 -12.58 -7.94
C TRP A 125 -9.60 -11.81 -6.65
N PRO A 126 -9.30 -12.48 -5.52
CA PRO A 126 -9.12 -11.82 -4.23
C PRO A 126 -8.03 -10.75 -4.26
N SER A 127 -8.39 -9.52 -3.87
CA SER A 127 -7.48 -8.38 -3.78
C SER A 127 -6.82 -8.29 -2.39
N ALA A 128 -5.79 -7.46 -2.24
CA ALA A 128 -5.19 -7.20 -0.94
C ALA A 128 -6.11 -6.27 -0.11
N GLN A 129 -6.57 -6.72 1.05
CA GLN A 129 -7.58 -6.05 1.86
C GLN A 129 -6.95 -5.26 3.04
N LEU A 130 -6.48 -4.03 2.78
CA LEU A 130 -5.84 -3.20 3.83
C LEU A 130 -6.78 -2.82 4.97
N TYR A 131 -8.07 -2.64 4.67
CA TYR A 131 -9.11 -2.27 5.63
C TYR A 131 -9.94 -3.47 6.11
N SER A 132 -9.47 -4.71 5.96
CA SER A 132 -10.13 -5.84 6.62
C SER A 132 -9.98 -5.74 8.13
N MET A 133 -10.85 -6.40 8.88
CA MET A 133 -10.73 -6.44 10.36
C MET A 133 -9.62 -7.37 10.82
N SER A 134 -9.29 -8.38 10.02
CA SER A 134 -8.30 -9.40 10.34
C SER A 134 -7.66 -9.98 9.08
N ASN A 135 -6.49 -10.59 9.29
CA ASN A 135 -5.83 -11.51 8.38
C ASN A 135 -5.00 -12.45 9.25
N GLN A 136 -5.65 -13.49 9.75
CA GLN A 136 -5.13 -14.42 10.75
C GLN A 136 -3.99 -15.26 10.18
N MET A 137 -4.09 -15.79 8.95
CA MET A 137 -2.99 -16.56 8.36
C MET A 137 -1.72 -15.69 8.24
N LEU A 138 -1.85 -14.43 7.78
CA LEU A 138 -0.70 -13.52 7.73
C LEU A 138 -0.18 -13.17 9.13
N SER A 139 -1.06 -12.99 10.11
CA SER A 139 -0.67 -12.75 11.51
C SER A 139 0.10 -13.94 12.10
N ASN A 140 -0.33 -15.17 11.77
CA ASN A 140 0.35 -16.41 12.14
C ASN A 140 1.74 -16.48 11.52
N ILE A 141 1.88 -16.13 10.23
CA ILE A 141 3.19 -16.02 9.55
C ILE A 141 4.09 -15.00 10.27
N VAL A 142 3.60 -13.78 10.50
CA VAL A 142 4.38 -12.70 11.16
C VAL A 142 4.86 -13.15 12.54
N SER A 143 4.00 -13.82 13.31
CA SER A 143 4.32 -14.35 14.64
C SER A 143 5.36 -15.47 14.58
N LEU A 144 5.16 -16.45 13.67
CA LEU A 144 6.09 -17.56 13.44
C LEU A 144 7.51 -17.07 13.16
N TYR A 145 7.63 -15.99 12.37
CA TYR A 145 8.91 -15.38 12.01
C TYR A 145 9.34 -14.24 12.96
N ARG A 146 8.74 -14.15 14.16
CA ARG A 146 9.14 -13.24 15.26
C ARG A 146 9.14 -11.76 14.87
N ASN A 147 8.11 -11.31 14.14
CA ASN A 147 7.91 -9.91 13.78
C ASN A 147 9.11 -9.28 13.05
N PRO A 148 9.55 -9.87 11.93
CA PRO A 148 10.80 -9.50 11.28
C PRO A 148 10.78 -8.04 10.81
N LYS A 149 11.90 -7.33 10.97
CA LYS A 149 12.06 -5.96 10.45
C LYS A 149 12.61 -5.93 9.03
N GLU A 150 13.34 -6.98 8.68
CA GLU A 150 14.01 -7.13 7.39
C GLU A 150 13.20 -8.08 6.49
N PRO A 151 13.19 -7.85 5.16
CA PRO A 151 12.60 -8.77 4.21
C PRO A 151 13.14 -10.18 4.39
N MET A 152 12.24 -11.17 4.34
CA MET A 152 12.65 -12.57 4.39
C MET A 152 11.69 -13.46 3.62
N PHE A 153 12.23 -14.56 3.08
CA PHE A 153 11.39 -15.63 2.56
C PHE A 153 10.70 -16.35 3.72
N VAL A 154 9.40 -16.61 3.56
CA VAL A 154 8.55 -17.30 4.53
C VAL A 154 7.85 -18.47 3.87
N SER A 155 7.61 -19.53 4.65
CA SER A 155 6.87 -20.72 4.26
C SER A 155 5.97 -21.12 5.43
N TYR A 156 4.67 -21.26 5.18
CA TYR A 156 3.67 -21.56 6.20
C TYR A 156 2.66 -22.57 5.68
N MET A 157 2.41 -23.62 6.46
CA MET A 157 1.40 -24.63 6.13
C MET A 157 0.07 -24.23 6.78
N PRO A 158 -0.91 -23.70 6.02
CA PRO A 158 -2.21 -23.38 6.55
C PRO A 158 -2.92 -24.63 7.07
N GLN A 159 -3.64 -24.49 8.18
CA GLN A 159 -4.47 -25.56 8.69
C GLN A 159 -5.76 -25.70 7.85
N PRO A 160 -6.30 -26.91 7.67
CA PRO A 160 -7.52 -27.12 6.90
C PRO A 160 -8.71 -26.25 7.34
N GLU A 161 -8.84 -26.00 8.65
CA GLU A 161 -9.88 -25.15 9.21
C GLU A 161 -9.72 -23.66 8.87
N GLU A 162 -8.48 -23.16 8.72
CA GLU A 162 -8.24 -21.78 8.30
C GLU A 162 -8.79 -21.57 6.89
N ILE A 163 -8.52 -22.52 5.99
CA ILE A 163 -9.02 -22.49 4.60
C ILE A 163 -10.54 -22.66 4.56
N ALA A 164 -11.08 -23.63 5.30
CA ALA A 164 -12.51 -23.88 5.33
C ALA A 164 -13.30 -22.66 5.85
N ASN A 165 -12.79 -22.00 6.89
CA ASN A 165 -13.39 -20.78 7.44
C ASN A 165 -13.30 -19.60 6.45
N ALA A 166 -12.16 -19.42 5.78
CA ALA A 166 -11.99 -18.39 4.76
C ALA A 166 -13.03 -18.53 3.63
N ILE A 167 -13.24 -19.76 3.15
CA ILE A 167 -14.24 -20.05 2.10
C ILE A 167 -15.66 -19.84 2.62
N LYS A 168 -16.01 -20.42 3.78
CA LYS A 168 -17.36 -20.36 4.36
C LYS A 168 -17.80 -18.92 4.63
N ASN A 169 -16.88 -18.08 5.12
CA ASN A 169 -17.15 -16.69 5.46
C ASN A 169 -16.93 -15.73 4.30
N ARG A 170 -16.40 -16.20 3.17
CA ARG A 170 -16.02 -15.38 2.01
C ARG A 170 -15.08 -14.24 2.43
N ASP A 171 -14.11 -14.57 3.27
CA ASP A 171 -13.15 -13.61 3.81
C ASP A 171 -12.05 -13.34 2.78
N GLU A 172 -12.16 -12.21 2.09
CA GLU A 172 -11.22 -11.86 1.02
C GLU A 172 -9.78 -11.66 1.50
N ALA A 173 -9.57 -11.23 2.75
CA ALA A 173 -8.23 -11.05 3.29
C ALA A 173 -7.54 -12.42 3.46
N GLU A 174 -8.27 -13.41 3.95
CA GLU A 174 -7.79 -14.78 4.09
C GLU A 174 -7.64 -15.49 2.73
N LEU A 175 -8.62 -15.33 1.85
CA LEU A 175 -8.59 -15.92 0.51
C LEU A 175 -7.45 -15.35 -0.35
N ALA A 176 -7.08 -14.08 -0.14
CA ALA A 176 -5.92 -13.50 -0.79
C ALA A 176 -4.63 -14.24 -0.44
N ASN A 177 -4.52 -14.85 0.75
CA ASN A 177 -3.35 -15.64 1.11
C ASN A 177 -3.18 -16.85 0.19
N LEU A 178 -4.28 -17.49 -0.23
CA LEU A 178 -4.22 -18.69 -1.08
C LEU A 178 -3.54 -18.46 -2.44
N LYS A 179 -3.42 -17.21 -2.89
CA LYS A 179 -2.64 -16.83 -4.08
C LYS A 179 -1.14 -17.13 -3.95
N HIS A 180 -0.66 -17.41 -2.74
CA HIS A 180 0.74 -17.75 -2.46
C HIS A 180 1.00 -19.27 -2.45
N ILE A 181 -0.02 -20.08 -2.77
CA ILE A 181 0.11 -21.54 -2.95
C ILE A 181 0.11 -21.84 -4.45
N HIS A 182 1.20 -22.41 -4.97
CA HIS A 182 1.30 -22.71 -6.40
C HIS A 182 1.48 -24.19 -6.72
N ASN A 183 2.27 -24.95 -5.95
CA ASN A 183 2.55 -26.38 -6.23
C ASN A 183 2.90 -27.17 -4.95
N GLY A 184 2.18 -26.95 -3.86
CA GLY A 184 2.44 -27.62 -2.59
C GLY A 184 1.38 -27.32 -1.54
N SER A 185 1.66 -27.72 -0.30
CA SER A 185 0.79 -27.47 0.85
C SER A 185 1.11 -26.17 1.59
N HIS A 186 2.11 -25.41 1.14
CA HIS A 186 2.60 -24.23 1.85
C HIS A 186 2.27 -22.94 1.10
N LEU A 187 1.93 -21.93 1.89
CA LEU A 187 1.93 -20.52 1.54
C LEU A 187 3.39 -20.05 1.52
N GLU A 188 3.88 -19.65 0.35
CA GLU A 188 5.27 -19.22 0.18
C GLU A 188 5.36 -17.85 -0.46
N GLY A 189 6.22 -17.00 0.10
CA GLY A 189 6.42 -15.65 -0.38
C GLY A 189 7.56 -14.94 0.33
N ILE A 190 7.72 -13.66 0.04
CA ILE A 190 8.67 -12.77 0.70
C ILE A 190 7.87 -11.80 1.56
N LEU A 191 8.01 -11.94 2.88
CA LEU A 191 7.40 -11.04 3.83
C LEU A 191 8.24 -9.76 3.89
N VAL A 192 7.63 -8.62 3.60
CA VAL A 192 8.26 -7.30 3.68
C VAL A 192 7.48 -6.41 4.63
N MET A 193 8.16 -5.40 5.18
CA MET A 193 7.51 -4.34 5.94
C MET A 193 7.71 -3.02 5.22
N LEU A 194 6.62 -2.33 4.93
CA LEU A 194 6.58 -1.10 4.12
C LEU A 194 5.75 -0.05 4.83
N SER A 195 6.14 1.22 4.70
CA SER A 195 5.26 2.32 5.06
C SER A 195 4.00 2.32 4.19
N LEU A 196 2.92 2.95 4.64
CA LEU A 196 1.74 3.16 3.81
C LEU A 196 2.08 3.92 2.52
N VAL A 197 3.08 4.82 2.57
CA VAL A 197 3.58 5.50 1.36
C VAL A 197 4.12 4.51 0.33
N SER A 198 4.99 3.59 0.75
CA SER A 198 5.61 2.62 -0.15
C SER A 198 4.62 1.54 -0.57
N LEU A 199 3.80 1.03 0.34
CA LEU A 199 2.72 0.09 0.02
C LEU A 199 1.80 0.67 -1.07
N HIS A 200 1.41 1.95 -0.95
CA HIS A 200 0.56 2.60 -1.94
C HIS A 200 1.22 2.65 -3.34
N GLN A 201 2.55 2.66 -3.42
CA GLN A 201 3.23 2.44 -4.69
C GLN A 201 3.17 0.96 -5.11
N GLU A 202 3.41 0.02 -4.19
CA GLU A 202 3.46 -1.42 -4.48
C GLU A 202 2.17 -2.00 -5.02
N ILE A 203 1.02 -1.66 -4.43
CA ILE A 203 -0.30 -2.16 -4.86
C ILE A 203 -0.69 -1.77 -6.28
N ARG A 204 0.06 -0.86 -6.91
CA ARG A 204 -0.11 -0.50 -8.33
C ARG A 204 0.48 -1.55 -9.28
N GLN A 205 1.23 -2.52 -8.78
CA GLN A 205 1.83 -3.60 -9.55
C GLN A 205 0.85 -4.78 -9.66
N ARG A 206 -0.08 -4.66 -10.59
CA ARG A 206 -1.22 -5.59 -10.76
C ARG A 206 -0.83 -7.04 -11.07
N THR A 207 0.41 -7.29 -11.48
CA THR A 207 0.93 -8.64 -11.76
C THR A 207 1.48 -9.33 -10.52
N LEU A 208 1.61 -8.61 -9.40
CA LEU A 208 2.17 -9.11 -8.15
C LEU A 208 1.05 -9.60 -7.24
N ASN A 209 1.08 -10.87 -6.83
CA ASN A 209 0.18 -11.34 -5.79
C ASN A 209 0.68 -10.82 -4.45
N GLN A 210 -0.24 -10.17 -3.73
CA GLN A 210 0.00 -9.53 -2.45
C GLN A 210 -1.07 -9.93 -1.44
N SER A 211 -0.65 -10.08 -0.20
CA SER A 211 -1.52 -10.15 0.98
C SER A 211 -0.98 -9.19 2.03
N VAL A 212 -1.81 -8.23 2.42
CA VAL A 212 -1.40 -7.14 3.31
C VAL A 212 -1.93 -7.37 4.72
N GLU A 213 -1.15 -6.91 5.70
CA GLU A 213 -1.59 -6.80 7.09
C GLU A 213 -2.69 -5.74 7.18
N PRO A 214 -3.81 -6.05 7.87
CA PRO A 214 -4.81 -5.05 8.19
C PRO A 214 -4.18 -3.84 8.85
N ILE A 215 -4.54 -2.64 8.39
CA ILE A 215 -3.97 -1.41 8.94
C ILE A 215 -4.23 -1.28 10.45
N PHE A 216 -5.39 -1.77 10.92
CA PHE A 216 -5.77 -1.75 12.32
C PHE A 216 -4.83 -2.59 13.21
N THR A 217 -4.36 -3.74 12.71
CA THR A 217 -3.35 -4.57 13.38
C THR A 217 -2.00 -3.86 13.43
N ALA A 218 -1.63 -3.19 12.34
CA ALA A 218 -0.36 -2.47 12.25
C ALA A 218 -0.30 -1.26 13.21
N VAL A 219 -1.41 -0.56 13.44
CA VAL A 219 -1.47 0.55 14.41
C VAL A 219 -1.07 0.07 15.80
N ALA A 220 -1.56 -1.09 16.25
CA ALA A 220 -1.19 -1.65 17.55
C ALA A 220 0.31 -1.95 17.67
N ARG A 221 0.97 -2.26 16.55
CA ARG A 221 2.42 -2.52 16.47
C ARG A 221 3.27 -1.24 16.53
N ARG A 222 2.69 -0.07 16.27
CA ARG A 222 3.30 1.27 16.44
C ARG A 222 4.69 1.43 15.80
N ARG A 223 4.92 0.82 14.63
CA ARG A 223 6.18 0.99 13.89
C ARG A 223 6.00 2.02 12.79
N ILE A 224 6.92 2.97 12.70
CA ILE A 224 6.93 4.01 11.67
C ILE A 224 8.22 3.94 10.85
N PHE A 225 8.14 4.36 9.60
CA PHE A 225 9.31 4.64 8.78
C PHE A 225 9.86 6.03 9.09
N THR A 226 11.18 6.18 9.13
CA THR A 226 11.85 7.48 9.18
C THR A 226 12.78 7.60 7.97
N PRO A 227 12.45 8.47 6.99
CA PRO A 227 13.32 8.70 5.84
C PRO A 227 14.73 9.16 6.27
N PRO A 228 15.81 8.78 5.55
CA PRO A 228 17.16 9.17 5.93
C PRO A 228 17.39 10.68 6.01
N ASN A 229 16.78 11.47 5.12
CA ASN A 229 16.91 12.93 5.14
C ASN A 229 16.31 13.52 6.43
N ILE A 230 15.25 12.91 6.97
CA ILE A 230 14.67 13.32 8.26
C ILE A 230 15.52 12.76 9.41
N GLY A 231 15.88 11.48 9.35
CA GLY A 231 16.64 10.78 10.39
C GLY A 231 18.05 11.32 10.64
N ASN A 232 18.64 12.00 9.64
CA ASN A 232 19.94 12.66 9.72
C ASN A 232 19.83 14.19 9.90
N SER A 233 18.64 14.71 10.14
CA SER A 233 18.38 16.15 10.35
C SER A 233 18.00 16.46 11.80
N ALA A 234 17.91 17.75 12.11
CA ALA A 234 17.39 18.23 13.39
C ALA A 234 15.89 17.90 13.62
N PHE A 235 15.16 17.46 12.59
CA PHE A 235 13.73 17.15 12.70
C PHE A 235 13.43 15.75 13.22
N LYS A 236 14.44 14.86 13.33
CA LYS A 236 14.23 13.44 13.69
C LYS A 236 13.33 13.25 14.91
N ASP A 237 13.65 13.90 16.03
CA ASP A 237 12.94 13.66 17.29
C ASP A 237 11.52 14.24 17.25
N ARG A 238 11.36 15.42 16.64
CA ARG A 238 10.03 16.04 16.41
C ARG A 238 9.16 15.20 15.49
N TYR A 239 9.73 14.64 14.44
CA TYR A 239 9.04 13.73 13.51
C TYR A 239 8.55 12.47 14.22
N VAL A 240 9.41 11.83 15.01
CA VAL A 240 9.04 10.63 15.77
C VAL A 240 7.96 10.96 16.80
N ALA A 241 8.13 12.06 17.56
CA ALA A 241 7.16 12.48 18.56
C ALA A 241 5.78 12.79 17.94
N GLN A 242 5.76 13.53 16.84
CA GLN A 242 4.54 13.87 16.11
C GLN A 242 3.83 12.63 15.54
N ALA A 243 4.58 11.70 14.93
CA ALA A 243 4.02 10.46 14.43
C ALA A 243 3.45 9.58 15.55
N MET A 244 4.11 9.53 16.72
CA MET A 244 3.60 8.80 17.89
C MET A 244 2.35 9.46 18.45
N ALA A 245 2.29 10.79 18.52
CA ALA A 245 1.10 11.53 18.96
C ALA A 245 -0.11 11.22 18.07
N MET A 246 0.09 11.12 16.75
CA MET A 246 -0.97 10.70 15.82
C MET A 246 -1.41 9.25 16.06
N LEU A 247 -0.48 8.33 16.33
CA LEU A 247 -0.82 6.94 16.67
C LEU A 247 -1.52 6.81 18.03
N ASP A 248 -1.32 7.74 18.96
CA ASP A 248 -2.00 7.78 20.26
C ASP A 248 -3.46 8.25 20.15
N LEU A 249 -3.80 9.02 19.12
CA LEU A 249 -5.19 9.39 18.85
C LEU A 249 -6.05 8.17 18.53
N TYR A 250 -5.50 7.16 17.85
CA TYR A 250 -6.27 5.99 17.42
C TYR A 250 -6.94 5.24 18.59
N PRO A 251 -6.21 4.75 19.61
CA PRO A 251 -6.84 4.08 20.75
C PRO A 251 -7.71 5.04 21.59
N ALA A 252 -7.35 6.33 21.67
CA ALA A 252 -8.11 7.31 22.43
C ALA A 252 -9.50 7.57 21.83
N LEU A 253 -9.57 7.81 20.52
CA LEU A 253 -10.83 8.01 19.79
C LEU A 253 -11.66 6.71 19.72
N SER A 254 -11.00 5.56 19.57
CA SER A 254 -11.70 4.25 19.57
C SER A 254 -12.41 3.98 20.90
N ALA A 255 -11.95 4.56 22.01
CA ALA A 255 -12.58 4.42 23.32
C ALA A 255 -13.90 5.22 23.44
N GLU A 256 -14.11 6.25 22.61
CA GLU A 256 -15.36 7.03 22.55
C GLU A 256 -16.44 6.35 21.68
N THR A 257 -16.33 5.05 21.43
CA THR A 257 -17.25 4.27 20.57
C THR A 257 -17.33 4.75 19.10
N ILE A 258 -16.35 5.53 18.66
CA ILE A 258 -16.18 5.93 17.27
C ILE A 258 -15.72 4.72 16.44
N THR A 259 -16.26 4.54 15.24
CA THR A 259 -15.93 3.38 14.42
C THR A 259 -14.47 3.39 13.97
N MET A 260 -13.85 2.21 13.85
CA MET A 260 -12.44 2.10 13.43
C MET A 260 -12.20 2.71 12.05
N GLY A 261 -13.17 2.62 11.13
CA GLY A 261 -13.10 3.26 9.82
C GLY A 261 -13.03 4.78 9.90
N ASP A 262 -13.70 5.41 10.87
CA ASP A 262 -13.66 6.86 11.07
C ASP A 262 -12.33 7.27 11.70
N VAL A 263 -11.83 6.51 12.68
CA VAL A 263 -10.61 6.85 13.41
C VAL A 263 -9.34 6.63 12.59
N ILE A 264 -9.30 5.65 11.69
CA ILE A 264 -8.06 5.22 11.05
C ILE A 264 -7.36 6.32 10.23
N GLY A 265 -8.09 7.31 9.72
CA GLY A 265 -7.47 8.34 8.89
C GLY A 265 -6.56 9.32 9.63
N VAL A 266 -6.55 9.32 10.97
CA VAL A 266 -5.64 10.15 11.78
C VAL A 266 -4.20 9.61 11.80
N VAL A 267 -3.99 8.36 11.41
CA VAL A 267 -2.66 7.73 11.47
C VAL A 267 -1.72 8.32 10.40
N PRO A 268 -0.40 8.41 10.67
CA PRO A 268 0.54 8.97 9.72
C PRO A 268 0.79 8.00 8.57
N HIS A 269 1.06 8.52 7.37
CA HIS A 269 1.52 7.74 6.23
C HIS A 269 2.81 6.94 6.52
N ALA A 270 3.57 7.35 7.54
CA ALA A 270 4.75 6.64 8.03
C ALA A 270 4.47 5.29 8.66
N LEU A 271 3.23 4.98 9.03
CA LEU A 271 2.88 3.68 9.64
C LEU A 271 3.35 2.53 8.76
N MET A 272 4.05 1.57 9.36
CA MET A 272 4.61 0.41 8.69
C MET A 272 3.64 -0.76 8.77
N VAL A 273 3.32 -1.38 7.65
CA VAL A 273 2.46 -2.58 7.53
C VAL A 273 3.26 -3.73 6.90
N TYR A 274 2.91 -4.98 7.22
CA TYR A 274 3.43 -6.12 6.47
C TYR A 274 2.73 -6.31 5.14
N ASP A 275 3.48 -6.77 4.15
CA ASP A 275 2.98 -7.25 2.87
C ASP A 275 3.69 -8.55 2.52
N LEU A 276 2.93 -9.59 2.20
CA LEU A 276 3.44 -10.86 1.72
C LEU A 276 3.42 -10.85 0.19
N LEU A 277 4.61 -10.79 -0.39
CA LEU A 277 4.81 -10.70 -1.83
C LEU A 277 5.08 -12.06 -2.44
N HIS A 278 4.37 -12.40 -3.53
CA HIS A 278 4.77 -13.48 -4.41
C HIS A 278 5.50 -12.94 -5.63
N VAL A 279 6.83 -13.08 -5.66
CA VAL A 279 7.66 -12.65 -6.80
C VAL A 279 8.01 -13.83 -7.69
N ASN A 280 7.20 -14.08 -8.72
CA ASN A 280 7.50 -15.08 -9.75
C ASN A 280 8.60 -14.61 -10.72
N GLY A 281 8.99 -15.44 -11.69
CA GLY A 281 10.03 -15.10 -12.66
C GLY A 281 9.74 -13.82 -13.47
N PHE A 282 8.49 -13.60 -13.87
CA PHE A 282 8.09 -12.37 -14.55
C PHE A 282 8.17 -11.13 -13.64
N ASN A 283 7.72 -11.24 -12.39
CA ASN A 283 7.81 -10.13 -11.44
C ASN A 283 9.26 -9.87 -11.00
N SER A 284 10.15 -10.86 -11.09
CA SER A 284 11.59 -10.68 -10.82
C SER A 284 12.24 -9.70 -11.79
N LEU A 285 11.78 -9.62 -13.05
CA LEU A 285 12.26 -8.63 -14.02
C LEU A 285 11.39 -7.37 -14.05
N HIS A 286 10.06 -7.51 -13.94
CA HIS A 286 9.13 -6.40 -14.13
C HIS A 286 8.95 -5.55 -12.88
N TYR A 287 8.59 -6.18 -11.76
CA TYR A 287 8.37 -5.51 -10.48
C TYR A 287 9.68 -4.94 -9.94
N LEU A 288 10.72 -5.78 -9.80
CA LEU A 288 12.01 -5.31 -9.31
C LEU A 288 12.67 -4.34 -10.29
N GLY A 289 12.51 -4.53 -11.60
CA GLY A 289 13.07 -3.60 -12.58
C GLY A 289 12.50 -2.19 -12.46
N LYS A 290 11.21 -2.04 -12.10
CA LYS A 290 10.63 -0.72 -11.77
C LYS A 290 11.15 -0.22 -10.43
N ARG A 291 11.18 -1.07 -9.41
CA ARG A 291 11.53 -0.65 -8.05
C ARG A 291 13.00 -0.36 -7.81
N LYS A 292 13.90 -0.91 -8.64
CA LYS A 292 15.34 -0.60 -8.60
C LYS A 292 15.71 0.65 -9.41
N CYS A 293 14.76 1.26 -10.13
CA CYS A 293 15.00 2.53 -10.83
C CYS A 293 15.37 3.64 -9.83
N THR A 294 16.34 4.49 -10.18
CA THR A 294 16.77 5.61 -9.32
C THR A 294 15.70 6.69 -9.14
N LYS A 295 14.74 6.76 -10.06
CA LYS A 295 13.53 7.58 -9.91
C LYS A 295 12.52 6.97 -8.96
N THR A 296 12.68 5.75 -8.45
CA THR A 296 11.77 5.18 -7.45
C THR A 296 12.05 5.77 -6.07
N GLN A 297 11.00 5.88 -5.26
CA GLN A 297 11.07 6.30 -3.86
C GLN A 297 12.13 5.49 -3.08
N TYR A 298 12.86 6.18 -2.20
CA TYR A 298 14.00 5.60 -1.49
C TYR A 298 13.67 4.26 -0.79
N GLU A 299 12.63 4.22 0.02
CA GLU A 299 12.24 3.01 0.77
C GLU A 299 11.94 1.82 -0.14
N SER A 300 11.12 2.00 -1.19
CA SER A 300 10.86 0.97 -2.19
C SER A 300 12.12 0.47 -2.89
N ARG A 301 13.12 1.34 -3.15
CA ARG A 301 14.40 0.92 -3.75
C ARG A 301 15.17 0.00 -2.80
N VAL A 302 15.32 0.43 -1.54
CA VAL A 302 16.02 -0.37 -0.52
C VAL A 302 15.34 -1.73 -0.33
N MET A 303 14.01 -1.76 -0.29
CA MET A 303 13.26 -3.02 -0.18
C MET A 303 13.43 -3.88 -1.42
N ALA A 304 13.37 -3.32 -2.63
CA ALA A 304 13.59 -4.09 -3.85
C ALA A 304 15.01 -4.64 -3.97
N ASP A 305 16.02 -3.94 -3.44
CA ASP A 305 17.38 -4.47 -3.34
C ASP A 305 17.43 -5.71 -2.45
N LYS A 306 16.87 -5.63 -1.23
CA LYS A 306 16.82 -6.74 -0.27
C LYS A 306 16.02 -7.93 -0.79
N VAL A 307 14.84 -7.68 -1.37
CA VAL A 307 14.01 -8.71 -2.03
C VAL A 307 14.76 -9.36 -3.19
N GLY A 308 15.51 -8.56 -3.97
CA GLY A 308 16.35 -9.04 -5.05
C GLY A 308 17.44 -10.01 -4.58
N GLU A 309 18.11 -9.73 -3.47
CA GLU A 309 19.12 -10.64 -2.90
C GLU A 309 18.52 -11.97 -2.44
N ILE A 310 17.31 -11.95 -1.86
CA ILE A 310 16.57 -13.17 -1.49
C ILE A 310 16.30 -14.03 -2.74
N ILE A 311 15.85 -13.39 -3.83
CA ILE A 311 15.53 -14.11 -5.08
C ILE A 311 16.81 -14.64 -5.73
N LYS A 312 17.90 -13.86 -5.76
CA LYS A 312 19.20 -14.32 -6.28
C LYS A 312 19.71 -15.56 -5.54
N ALA A 313 19.59 -15.56 -4.21
CA ALA A 313 20.01 -16.69 -3.40
C ALA A 313 19.18 -17.95 -3.66
N ARG A 314 17.86 -17.81 -3.87
CA ARG A 314 16.95 -18.95 -4.09
C ARG A 314 16.87 -19.41 -5.56
N SER A 315 17.07 -18.49 -6.50
CA SER A 315 17.02 -18.75 -7.93
C SER A 315 18.15 -17.99 -8.64
N PRO A 316 19.39 -18.54 -8.61
CA PRO A 316 20.54 -17.92 -9.26
C PRO A 316 20.32 -17.67 -10.77
N ALA A 317 19.48 -18.50 -11.41
CA ALA A 317 19.09 -18.32 -12.81
C ALA A 317 18.43 -16.96 -13.08
N LEU A 318 17.76 -16.34 -12.10
CA LEU A 318 17.12 -15.04 -12.24
C LEU A 318 18.04 -13.86 -11.89
N ALA A 319 19.27 -14.11 -11.43
CA ALA A 319 20.15 -13.05 -10.94
C ALA A 319 20.43 -11.96 -11.98
N HIS A 320 20.53 -12.35 -13.25
CA HIS A 320 20.81 -11.43 -14.37
C HIS A 320 19.59 -10.58 -14.79
N VAL A 321 18.37 -10.97 -14.41
CA VAL A 321 17.15 -10.20 -14.71
C VAL A 321 16.72 -9.26 -13.59
N ILE A 322 17.41 -9.30 -12.43
CA ILE A 322 17.15 -8.40 -11.30
C ILE A 322 17.97 -7.12 -11.46
N ALA A 323 17.54 -6.26 -12.39
CA ALA A 323 18.16 -4.98 -12.69
C ALA A 323 17.10 -3.94 -13.09
N PRO A 324 17.40 -2.62 -13.04
CA PRO A 324 16.49 -1.60 -13.56
C PRO A 324 16.02 -1.91 -14.97
N GLN A 325 14.74 -1.65 -15.29
CA GLN A 325 14.17 -1.99 -16.61
C GLN A 325 14.97 -1.43 -17.78
N GLY A 326 15.50 -0.20 -17.64
CA GLY A 326 16.32 0.40 -18.69
C GLY A 326 17.60 -0.37 -19.01
N ASP A 327 18.18 -1.06 -18.02
CA ASP A 327 19.36 -1.91 -18.19
C ASP A 327 18.97 -3.22 -18.87
N LEU A 328 17.84 -3.81 -18.46
CA LEU A 328 17.32 -5.05 -19.04
C LEU A 328 16.92 -4.89 -20.51
N TYR A 329 16.29 -3.76 -20.85
CA TYR A 329 15.80 -3.48 -22.20
C TYR A 329 16.86 -2.81 -23.08
N GLY A 330 18.02 -2.42 -22.52
CA GLY A 330 19.04 -1.60 -23.20
C GLY A 330 18.59 -0.17 -23.53
N ARG A 331 17.38 0.22 -23.13
CA ARG A 331 16.84 1.57 -23.27
C ARG A 331 15.86 1.88 -22.15
N CYS A 332 15.91 3.10 -21.64
CA CYS A 332 14.95 3.55 -20.64
C CYS A 332 13.52 3.57 -21.25
N PRO A 333 12.53 2.91 -20.64
CA PRO A 333 11.15 2.92 -21.14
C PRO A 333 10.37 4.19 -20.73
N GLU A 334 10.93 5.00 -19.82
CA GLU A 334 10.29 6.23 -19.33
C GLU A 334 10.41 7.36 -20.35
N LYS A 335 9.35 8.17 -20.46
CA LYS A 335 9.34 9.38 -21.30
C LYS A 335 10.47 10.33 -20.96
N ASP A 336 10.72 10.49 -19.65
CA ASP A 336 11.84 11.25 -19.11
C ASP A 336 12.84 10.27 -18.49
N PRO A 337 13.94 9.89 -19.19
CA PRO A 337 14.92 8.96 -18.66
C PRO A 337 15.61 9.48 -17.39
N CYS A 338 16.12 8.57 -16.55
CA CYS A 338 16.94 8.95 -15.40
C CYS A 338 18.40 9.24 -15.73
N GLY A 339 18.85 8.95 -16.96
CA GLY A 339 20.23 9.13 -17.41
C GLY A 339 21.24 8.11 -16.90
N LEU A 340 20.85 7.24 -15.96
CA LEU A 340 21.74 6.28 -15.30
C LEU A 340 21.64 4.85 -15.84
N CYS A 341 20.58 4.53 -16.60
CA CYS A 341 20.47 3.22 -17.23
C CYS A 341 21.58 3.03 -18.26
N ARG A 342 22.15 1.83 -18.30
CA ARG A 342 23.09 1.43 -19.35
C ARG A 342 22.41 1.67 -20.69
N LYS A 343 22.97 2.56 -21.50
CA LYS A 343 22.64 2.60 -22.93
C LYS A 343 22.95 1.21 -23.46
N ALA A 344 22.13 0.66 -24.35
CA ALA A 344 22.52 -0.50 -25.15
C ALA A 344 23.89 -0.20 -25.75
N SER A 345 24.95 -0.68 -25.11
CA SER A 345 26.23 -0.87 -25.77
C SER A 345 25.86 -1.72 -26.97
N ASN A 346 26.10 -1.20 -28.19
CA ASN A 346 25.99 -1.97 -29.42
C ASN A 346 26.45 -3.38 -29.10
N VAL A 347 25.50 -4.31 -28.97
CA VAL A 347 25.80 -5.72 -28.91
C VAL A 347 26.27 -5.96 -30.31
N SER A 348 27.58 -5.77 -30.46
CA SER A 348 28.32 -5.94 -31.68
C SER A 348 27.80 -7.23 -32.27
N ALA A 349 27.27 -7.11 -33.48
CA ALA A 349 27.41 -8.15 -34.47
C ALA A 349 28.88 -8.58 -34.50
N LYS A 350 29.26 -9.48 -33.58
CA LYS A 350 30.28 -10.47 -33.90
C LYS A 350 29.59 -11.34 -34.92
N LYS A 351 29.74 -10.91 -36.18
CA LYS A 351 29.74 -11.80 -37.32
C LYS A 351 30.57 -13.01 -36.90
N GLU A 352 29.93 -14.15 -36.77
CA GLU A 352 30.59 -15.42 -36.95
C GLU A 352 31.27 -15.34 -38.32
N GLY A 353 32.59 -15.38 -38.29
CA GLY A 353 33.45 -15.02 -39.40
C GLY A 353 34.88 -15.42 -39.08
N GLN A 354 35.07 -16.71 -38.81
CA GLN A 354 36.15 -17.57 -39.34
C GLN A 354 35.98 -18.99 -38.83
#